data_AF-A0A8T4BUB1-F1
#
_entry.id   AF-A0A8T4BUB1-F1
#
_cell.length_a   1.000
_cell.length_b   1.000
_cell.length_c   1.000
_cell.angle_alpha   90.00
_cell.angle_beta   90.00
_cell.angle_gamma   90.00
#
_symmetry.space_group_name_H-M   'P 1'
#
loop_
_entity.id
_entity.type
_entity.pdbx_description
1 polymer ?
#
loop_
_entity_poly.entity_id
_entity_poly.type
_entity_poly.pdbx_seq_one_letter_code
_entity_poly.pdbx_strand_id
1 'polypeptide(L)'
;MPIVGFQFDKLSAHRTGTIKGKIDIAHNVNIKDVKPDQINLDKKQDVLKFEFEFKVDYKPGLGNILLEGHLLYLDTPEKIKEIQTSWKKNKRLPDNITTNVINMVLTKSNVKSLILSQDVNLPPQIQLPKAMPKTNTENYIG
;
A
#
# COMPACT_ATOMS: atom_id res chain seq x y z
N MET A 1 -10.94 -13.01 9.02
CA MET A 1 -9.82 -12.06 8.79
C MET A 1 -9.50 -11.37 10.10
N PRO A 2 -8.29 -11.57 10.67
CA PRO A 2 -7.86 -11.02 11.96
C PRO A 2 -7.43 -9.54 11.94
N ILE A 3 -7.45 -8.86 10.80
CA ILE A 3 -7.09 -7.44 10.72
C ILE A 3 -8.29 -6.59 11.17
N VAL A 4 -8.13 -5.84 12.26
CA VAL A 4 -9.21 -5.07 12.91
C VAL A 4 -9.09 -3.57 12.71
N GLY A 5 -7.93 -3.09 12.26
CA GLY A 5 -7.69 -1.67 12.02
C GLY A 5 -6.64 -1.45 10.94
N PHE A 6 -6.79 -0.35 10.20
CA PHE A 6 -5.82 0.13 9.22
C PHE A 6 -5.88 1.66 9.23
N GLN A 7 -4.73 2.30 9.44
CA GLN A 7 -4.62 3.74 9.57
C GLN A 7 -3.38 4.24 8.83
N PHE A 8 -3.51 5.41 8.18
CA PHE A 8 -2.36 6.14 7.67
C PHE A 8 -1.88 7.15 8.72
N ASP A 9 -0.58 7.14 9.01
CA ASP A 9 0.07 8.06 9.94
C ASP A 9 0.65 9.26 9.20
N LYS A 10 1.16 9.04 7.98
CA LYS A 10 1.74 10.09 7.15
C LYS A 10 1.44 9.86 5.68
N LEU A 11 1.08 10.94 5.01
CA LEU A 11 0.87 10.98 3.57
C LEU A 11 1.75 12.10 3.02
N SER A 12 2.62 11.77 2.07
CA SER A 12 3.46 12.73 1.37
C SER A 12 3.42 12.46 -0.12
N ALA A 13 3.16 13.49 -0.90
CA ALA A 13 3.20 13.43 -2.35
C ALA A 13 3.98 14.65 -2.85
N HIS A 14 4.97 14.39 -3.69
CA HIS A 14 5.83 15.44 -4.21
C HIS A 14 6.01 15.27 -5.71
N ARG A 15 5.77 16.34 -6.46
CA ARG A 15 6.06 16.43 -7.89
C ARG A 15 7.22 17.40 -8.06
N THR A 16 8.30 16.93 -8.66
CA THR A 16 9.53 17.71 -8.85
C THR A 16 9.73 18.07 -10.32
N GLY A 17 9.28 17.21 -11.24
CA GLY A 17 9.66 17.28 -12.65
C GLY A 17 8.51 17.54 -13.62
N THR A 18 8.90 17.82 -14.86
CA THR A 18 8.03 17.78 -16.03
C THR A 18 8.19 16.45 -16.75
N ILE A 19 7.11 15.98 -17.39
CA ILE A 19 7.09 14.70 -18.08
C ILE A 19 8.04 14.78 -19.30
N LYS A 20 9.12 14.02 -19.29
CA LYS A 20 10.07 13.90 -20.41
C LYS A 20 10.25 12.42 -20.75
N GLY A 21 9.65 11.99 -21.86
CA GLY A 21 9.82 10.64 -22.39
C GLY A 21 9.04 9.55 -21.63
N LYS A 22 9.59 8.33 -21.62
CA LYS A 22 8.98 7.18 -20.94
C LYS A 22 9.11 7.33 -19.42
N ILE A 23 8.00 7.14 -18.73
CA ILE A 23 7.93 7.17 -17.26
C ILE A 23 7.92 5.73 -16.76
N ASP A 24 8.80 5.43 -15.82
CA ASP A 24 8.81 4.16 -15.08
C ASP A 24 8.28 4.39 -13.67
N ILE A 25 7.44 3.49 -13.19
CA ILE A 25 6.73 3.60 -11.90
C ILE A 25 7.12 2.40 -11.06
N ALA A 26 7.91 2.63 -10.02
CA ALA A 26 8.33 1.60 -9.09
C ALA A 26 7.46 1.63 -7.83
N HIS A 27 6.92 0.47 -7.46
CA HIS A 27 6.11 0.27 -6.25
C HIS A 27 6.90 -0.55 -5.22
N ASN A 28 7.06 0.01 -4.03
CA ASN A 28 7.79 -0.63 -2.96
C ASN A 28 6.93 -0.64 -1.69
N VAL A 29 6.84 -1.82 -1.06
CA VAL A 29 6.16 -2.00 0.24
C VAL A 29 7.17 -2.55 1.22
N ASN A 30 7.24 -1.95 2.40
CA ASN A 30 8.14 -2.40 3.45
C ASN A 30 7.42 -2.39 4.80
N ILE A 31 7.66 -3.42 5.61
CA ILE A 31 7.19 -3.48 6.99
C ILE A 31 8.33 -2.95 7.87
N LYS A 32 8.11 -1.79 8.48
CA LYS A 32 9.12 -1.07 9.26
C LYS A 32 9.29 -1.69 10.64
N ASP A 33 8.19 -1.97 11.32
CA ASP A 33 8.21 -2.52 12.66
C ASP A 33 6.95 -3.30 13.00
N VAL A 34 7.04 -4.15 14.03
CA VAL A 34 5.97 -4.99 14.52
C VAL A 34 5.99 -4.96 16.04
N LYS A 35 5.04 -4.23 16.63
CA LYS A 35 4.94 -3.99 18.08
C LYS A 35 3.65 -4.58 18.64
N PRO A 36 3.68 -5.23 19.81
CA PRO A 36 2.46 -5.59 20.50
C PRO A 36 1.74 -4.31 20.92
N ASP A 37 0.42 -4.28 20.73
CA ASP A 37 -0.43 -3.20 21.18
C ASP A 37 -1.45 -3.78 22.16
N GLN A 38 -1.59 -3.17 23.32
CA GLN A 38 -2.54 -3.64 24.34
C GLN A 38 -3.84 -2.87 24.17
N ILE A 39 -4.63 -3.28 23.17
CA ILE A 39 -6.02 -2.88 23.13
C ILE A 39 -6.77 -3.83 24.07
N ASN A 40 -7.42 -3.29 25.11
CA ASN A 40 -8.27 -4.06 26.02
C ASN A 40 -9.53 -4.57 25.26
N LEU A 41 -9.35 -5.58 24.40
CA LEU A 41 -10.38 -6.21 23.59
C LEU A 41 -10.63 -7.62 24.13
N ASP A 42 -11.33 -7.72 25.27
CA ASP A 42 -11.56 -8.96 26.02
C ASP A 42 -10.27 -9.75 26.40
N LYS A 43 -10.30 -10.48 27.52
CA LYS A 43 -9.10 -11.16 28.07
C LYS A 43 -8.53 -12.31 27.21
N LYS A 44 -9.02 -12.52 25.98
CA LYS A 44 -8.74 -13.70 25.15
C LYS A 44 -7.97 -13.41 23.87
N GLN A 45 -7.76 -12.15 23.51
CA GLN A 45 -7.12 -11.78 22.24
C GLN A 45 -6.14 -10.63 22.44
N ASP A 46 -4.98 -10.73 21.79
CA ASP A 46 -3.94 -9.70 21.82
C ASP A 46 -3.84 -9.05 20.44
N VAL A 47 -3.40 -7.79 20.41
CA VAL A 47 -3.23 -7.02 19.18
C VAL A 47 -1.75 -6.85 18.85
N LEU A 48 -1.45 -6.95 17.56
CA LEU A 48 -0.12 -6.69 17.00
C LEU A 48 -0.24 -5.56 15.98
N LYS A 49 0.51 -4.49 16.22
CA LYS A 49 0.61 -3.33 15.36
C LYS A 49 1.76 -3.52 14.37
N PHE A 50 1.46 -3.52 13.08
CA PHE A 50 2.47 -3.53 12.03
C PHE A 50 2.58 -2.14 11.42
N GLU A 51 3.74 -1.53 11.55
CA GLU A 51 4.09 -0.26 10.90
C GLU A 51 4.61 -0.56 9.49
N PHE A 52 4.05 0.10 8.49
CA PHE A 52 4.40 -0.10 7.09
C PHE A 52 4.75 1.22 6.40
N GLU A 53 5.53 1.10 5.34
CA GLU A 53 5.86 2.16 4.40
C GLU A 53 5.54 1.67 3.00
N PHE A 54 4.78 2.47 2.26
CA PHE A 54 4.46 2.27 0.87
C PHE A 54 5.00 3.44 0.07
N LYS A 55 5.83 3.15 -0.94
CA LYS A 55 6.49 4.16 -1.77
C LYS A 55 6.19 3.91 -3.25
N VAL A 56 5.87 5.00 -3.94
CA VAL A 56 5.74 5.03 -5.40
C VAL A 56 6.73 6.05 -5.94
N ASP A 57 7.70 5.59 -6.71
CA ASP A 57 8.72 6.46 -7.32
C ASP A 57 8.49 6.56 -8.83
N TYR A 58 8.38 7.80 -9.33
CA TYR A 58 8.19 8.09 -10.74
C TYR A 58 9.52 8.52 -11.37
N LYS A 59 10.09 7.65 -12.20
CA LYS A 59 11.39 7.85 -12.84
C LYS A 59 11.25 8.28 -14.31
N PRO A 60 12.18 9.09 -14.84
CA PRO A 60 13.28 9.76 -14.12
C PRO A 60 12.83 11.09 -13.47
N GLY A 61 12.88 11.18 -12.13
CA GLY A 61 12.79 12.44 -11.39
C GLY A 61 11.47 13.21 -11.50
N LEU A 62 10.36 12.53 -11.79
CA LEU A 62 9.06 13.20 -11.94
C LEU A 62 8.44 13.53 -10.58
N GLY A 63 8.64 12.66 -9.60
CA GLY A 63 8.13 12.81 -8.25
C GLY A 63 8.05 11.49 -7.51
N ASN A 64 7.55 11.55 -6.28
CA ASN A 64 7.36 10.38 -5.44
C ASN A 64 6.15 10.55 -4.51
N ILE A 65 5.55 9.42 -4.15
CA ILE A 65 4.50 9.32 -3.15
C ILE A 65 5.02 8.41 -2.04
N LEU A 66 4.89 8.83 -0.79
CA LEU A 66 5.27 8.10 0.40
C LEU A 66 4.06 8.06 1.34
N LEU A 67 3.60 6.85 1.66
CA LEU A 67 2.53 6.59 2.60
C LEU A 67 3.10 5.75 3.74
N GLU A 68 3.00 6.27 4.95
CA GLU A 68 3.36 5.53 6.17
C GLU A 68 2.10 5.35 6.99
N GLY A 69 2.00 4.21 7.66
CA GLY A 69 0.86 3.90 8.49
C GLY A 69 1.05 2.64 9.28
N HIS A 70 -0.04 2.21 9.89
CA HIS A 70 -0.06 0.97 10.64
C HIS A 70 -1.35 0.20 10.46
N LEU A 71 -1.27 -1.09 10.67
CA LEU A 71 -2.43 -1.98 10.75
C LEU A 71 -2.41 -2.75 12.06
N LEU A 72 -3.60 -3.11 12.53
CA LEU A 72 -3.83 -3.82 13.77
C LEU A 72 -4.31 -5.24 13.44
N TYR A 73 -3.59 -6.22 13.96
CA TYR A 73 -3.86 -7.64 13.77
C TYR A 73 -4.21 -8.28 15.11
N LEU A 74 -5.35 -8.94 15.18
CA LEU A 74 -5.92 -9.54 16.38
C LEU A 74 -5.89 -11.07 16.26
N ASP A 75 -5.22 -11.75 17.19
CA ASP A 75 -5.24 -13.22 17.26
C ASP A 75 -5.01 -13.67 18.72
N THR A 76 -4.88 -14.98 18.94
CA THR A 76 -4.62 -15.53 20.27
C THR A 76 -3.26 -15.06 20.82
N PRO A 77 -3.13 -14.85 22.15
CA PRO A 77 -1.88 -14.43 22.78
C PRO A 77 -0.67 -15.32 22.44
N GLU A 78 -0.90 -16.61 22.26
CA GLU A 78 0.14 -17.59 21.86
C GLU A 78 0.72 -17.27 20.49
N LYS A 79 -0.15 -17.06 19.49
CA LYS A 79 0.28 -16.72 18.13
C LYS A 79 0.91 -15.34 18.05
N ILE A 80 0.37 -14.36 18.78
CA ILE A 80 0.98 -13.01 18.81
C ILE A 80 2.41 -13.08 19.34
N LYS A 81 2.66 -13.85 20.42
CA LYS A 81 4.02 -14.07 20.94
C LYS A 81 4.92 -14.81 19.96
N GLU A 82 4.40 -15.80 19.24
CA GLU A 82 5.15 -16.52 18.19
C GLU A 82 5.58 -15.57 17.07
N ILE A 83 4.65 -14.78 16.53
CA ILE A 83 4.90 -13.81 15.46
C ILE A 83 5.93 -12.77 15.94
N GLN A 84 5.76 -12.24 17.16
CA GLN A 84 6.68 -11.28 17.74
C GLN A 84 8.09 -11.85 17.92
N THR A 85 8.19 -13.12 18.34
CA THR A 85 9.48 -13.80 18.50
C THR A 85 10.15 -14.03 17.16
N SER A 86 9.39 -14.44 16.13
CA SER A 86 9.89 -14.63 14.77
C SER A 86 10.41 -13.31 14.17
N TRP A 87 9.65 -12.22 14.36
CA TRP A 87 10.07 -10.88 13.94
C TRP A 87 11.35 -10.43 14.64
N LYS A 88 11.44 -10.60 15.97
CA LYS A 88 12.63 -10.23 16.74
C LYS A 88 13.89 -11.02 16.37
N LYS A 89 13.74 -12.32 16.05
CA LYS A 89 14.87 -13.19 15.68
C LYS A 89 15.38 -12.92 14.26
N ASN A 90 14.47 -12.86 13.30
CA ASN A 90 14.82 -12.95 11.88
C ASN A 90 14.33 -11.77 11.04
N LYS A 91 13.57 -10.83 11.63
CA LYS A 91 12.77 -9.82 10.90
C LYS A 91 11.91 -10.44 9.79
N ARG A 92 11.43 -11.65 10.05
CA ARG A 92 10.56 -12.41 9.13
C ARG A 92 9.25 -12.70 9.83
N LEU A 93 8.18 -12.56 9.06
CA LEU A 93 6.84 -12.92 9.48
C LEU A 93 6.48 -14.26 8.82
N PRO A 94 5.60 -15.07 9.42
CA PRO A 94 5.08 -16.26 8.77
C PRO A 94 4.43 -15.91 7.43
N ASP A 95 4.65 -16.71 6.39
CA ASP A 95 4.26 -16.37 5.00
C ASP A 95 2.77 -16.06 4.83
N ASN A 96 1.91 -16.77 5.57
CA ASN A 96 0.47 -16.53 5.58
C ASN A 96 0.12 -15.14 6.16
N ILE A 97 0.81 -14.70 7.21
CA ILE A 97 0.63 -13.38 7.81
C ILE A 97 1.18 -12.32 6.87
N THR A 98 2.40 -12.50 6.38
CA THR A 98 3.07 -11.63 5.43
C THR A 98 2.17 -11.34 4.23
N THR A 99 1.64 -12.38 3.59
CA THR A 99 0.77 -12.26 2.42
C THR A 99 -0.49 -11.46 2.73
N ASN A 100 -1.15 -11.76 3.85
CA ASN A 100 -2.37 -11.04 4.25
C ASN A 100 -2.11 -9.57 4.56
N VAL A 101 -1.03 -9.28 5.29
CA VAL A 101 -0.63 -7.92 5.66
C VAL A 101 -0.24 -7.12 4.43
N ILE A 102 0.64 -7.66 3.59
CA ILE A 102 1.11 -6.99 2.37
C ILE A 102 -0.06 -6.74 1.41
N ASN A 103 -0.95 -7.71 1.19
CA ASN A 103 -2.10 -7.53 0.31
C ASN A 103 -3.02 -6.42 0.82
N MET A 104 -3.32 -6.37 2.12
CA MET A 104 -4.12 -5.29 2.70
C MET A 104 -3.46 -3.92 2.50
N VAL A 105 -2.15 -3.83 2.78
CA VAL A 105 -1.37 -2.60 2.57
C VAL A 105 -1.40 -2.19 1.10
N LEU A 106 -1.18 -3.12 0.18
CA LEU A 106 -1.22 -2.86 -1.27
C LEU A 106 -2.58 -2.34 -1.70
N THR A 107 -3.68 -3.01 -1.31
CA THR A 107 -5.04 -2.60 -1.71
C THR A 107 -5.35 -1.19 -1.23
N LYS A 108 -5.12 -0.89 0.05
CA LYS A 108 -5.44 0.44 0.62
C LYS A 108 -4.50 1.53 0.11
N SER A 109 -3.21 1.22 0.02
CA SER A 109 -2.19 2.19 -0.39
C SER A 109 -2.27 2.50 -1.88
N ASN A 110 -2.56 1.53 -2.75
CA ASN A 110 -2.75 1.78 -4.17
C ASN A 110 -3.94 2.72 -4.43
N VAL A 111 -5.05 2.55 -3.72
CA VAL A 111 -6.19 3.46 -3.85
C VAL A 111 -5.80 4.87 -3.40
N LYS A 112 -5.12 4.99 -2.26
CA LYS A 112 -4.74 6.30 -1.73
C LYS A 112 -3.66 6.99 -2.57
N SER A 113 -2.66 6.27 -3.06
CA SER A 113 -1.62 6.83 -3.92
C SER A 113 -2.17 7.24 -5.28
N LEU A 114 -3.20 6.57 -5.81
CA LEU A 114 -3.90 7.03 -7.00
C LEU A 114 -4.54 8.41 -6.77
N ILE A 115 -5.26 8.59 -5.66
CA ILE A 115 -5.87 9.89 -5.32
C ILE A 115 -4.79 10.97 -5.17
N LEU A 116 -3.74 10.69 -4.41
CA LEU A 116 -2.64 11.65 -4.21
C LEU A 116 -1.91 11.97 -5.52
N SER A 117 -1.75 10.99 -6.41
CA SER A 117 -1.16 11.22 -7.73
C SER A 117 -1.97 12.24 -8.53
N GLN A 118 -3.30 12.21 -8.42
CA GLN A 118 -4.16 13.21 -9.05
C GLN A 118 -3.98 14.59 -8.41
N ASP A 119 -3.95 14.66 -7.07
CA ASP A 119 -3.79 15.93 -6.33
C ASP A 119 -2.50 16.66 -6.71
N VAL A 120 -1.40 15.93 -6.94
CA VAL A 120 -0.11 16.52 -7.37
C VAL A 120 0.13 16.44 -8.89
N ASN A 121 -0.89 16.05 -9.66
CA ASN A 121 -0.81 15.90 -11.12
C ASN A 121 0.33 14.98 -11.60
N LEU A 122 0.62 13.91 -10.86
CA LEU A 122 1.45 12.81 -11.30
C LEU A 122 0.63 11.84 -12.18
N PRO A 123 1.28 11.11 -13.11
CA PRO A 123 0.62 10.10 -13.92
C PRO A 123 -0.08 9.04 -13.05
N PRO A 124 -1.29 8.60 -13.43
CA PRO A 124 -1.95 7.52 -12.72
C PRO A 124 -1.11 6.25 -12.86
N GLN A 125 -0.87 5.60 -11.73
CA GLN A 125 -0.11 4.35 -11.63
C GLN A 125 -0.88 3.12 -12.17
N ILE A 126 -2.17 3.28 -12.50
CA ILE A 126 -3.01 2.25 -13.12
C ILE A 126 -3.53 2.74 -14.47
N GLN A 127 -3.70 1.83 -15.41
CA GLN A 127 -4.38 2.14 -16.67
C GLN A 127 -5.87 2.32 -16.40
N LEU A 128 -6.36 3.54 -16.60
CA LEU A 128 -7.79 3.83 -16.50
C LEU A 128 -8.48 3.42 -17.81
N PRO A 129 -9.72 2.90 -17.75
CA PRO A 129 -10.49 2.61 -18.94
C PRO A 129 -10.73 3.90 -19.73
N LYS A 130 -10.52 3.84 -21.05
CA LYS A 130 -10.78 4.96 -21.97
C LYS A 130 -11.92 4.57 -22.90
N ALA A 131 -12.92 5.44 -23.03
CA ALA A 131 -13.90 5.29 -24.09
C ALA A 131 -13.19 5.45 -25.44
N MET A 132 -13.30 4.45 -26.31
CA MET A 132 -12.87 4.55 -27.69
C MET A 132 -14.06 5.06 -28.52
N PRO A 133 -13.89 6.04 -29.40
CA PRO A 133 -14.94 6.43 -30.33
C PRO A 133 -15.30 5.20 -31.19
N LYS A 134 -16.60 4.96 -31.38
CA LYS A 134 -17.07 3.96 -32.34
C LYS A 134 -16.71 4.45 -33.74
N THR A 135 -15.69 3.88 -34.36
CA THR A 135 -15.41 4.13 -35.78
C THR A 135 -16.56 3.52 -36.58
N ASN A 136 -17.53 4.35 -36.97
CA ASN A 136 -18.61 3.93 -37.85
C ASN A 136 -18.08 3.90 -39.30
N THR A 137 -17.39 2.83 -39.69
CA THR A 137 -16.95 2.60 -41.07
C THR A 137 -18.08 2.03 -41.93
N GLU A 138 -19.24 2.68 -41.96
CA GLU A 138 -20.32 2.29 -42.88
C GLU A 138 -20.43 3.19 -44.11
N ASN A 139 -19.73 4.34 -44.19
CA ASN A 139 -19.84 5.24 -45.35
C ASN A 139 -18.51 5.92 -45.73
N TYR A 140 -17.55 5.14 -46.23
CA TYR A 140 -16.46 5.69 -47.05
C TYR A 140 -16.56 5.09 -48.46
N ILE A 141 -17.40 5.71 -49.28
CA ILE A 141 -17.33 5.65 -50.74
C ILE A 141 -17.02 7.07 -51.17
N GLY A 142 -15.76 7.28 -51.57
CA GLY A 142 -15.21 8.53 -52.08
C GLY A 142 -13.91 8.24 -52.77
#